data_AF-A0A957BRZ4-F1
#
_entry.id   AF-A0A957BRZ4-F1
#
_cell.length_a   1.000
_cell.length_b   1.000
_cell.length_c   1.000
_cell.angle_alpha   90.00
_cell.angle_beta   90.00
_cell.angle_gamma   90.00
#
_symmetry.space_group_name_H-M   'P 1'
#
loop_
_entity.id
_entity.type
_entity.pdbx_description
1 polymer ?
#
loop_
_entity_poly.entity_id
_entity_poly.type
_entity_poly.pdbx_seq_one_letter_code
_entity_poly.pdbx_strand_id
1 'polypeptide(L)'
;MANKIFELNRADLEARYLLFNEFALNDQRRFYKRAVDRNRDASAQVNRIRAILALITGLASALAIFVVTVQPACATSAFGAAFAASSAEQAPTASAPGADGAVDVTADAESLASCGSWTGVLVVLLITSVVAPALGGAFSTLADLYQWDRLINVYESALENIEVADAKSPIKEMEDDYYQASLQAFALGTLSVMRDETAQWGQIIKTPDQLDAFIAASMGRAQSAAQALPTLDTLKSYTADEMRRLRERLDEAEALADAQRVPPPPPPPKSPPAGGTSDPADPEPDAGGG
;
A
#
# COMPACT_ATOMS: atom_id res chain seq x y z
N MET A 1 21.21 -13.38 -48.36
CA MET A 1 21.74 -14.14 -47.21
C MET A 1 20.57 -14.38 -46.29
N ALA A 2 19.93 -15.55 -46.38
CA ALA A 2 18.90 -15.93 -45.44
C ALA A 2 19.56 -16.05 -44.07
N ASN A 3 19.14 -15.22 -43.10
CA ASN A 3 19.50 -15.42 -41.71
C ASN A 3 19.10 -16.85 -41.38
N LYS A 4 20.09 -17.72 -41.14
CA LYS A 4 19.87 -18.93 -40.34
C LYS A 4 19.51 -18.42 -38.96
N ILE A 5 18.25 -18.04 -38.79
CA ILE A 5 17.62 -17.86 -37.50
C ILE A 5 17.88 -19.19 -36.81
N PHE A 6 18.64 -19.15 -35.71
CA PHE A 6 19.03 -20.34 -34.96
C PHE A 6 17.77 -21.15 -34.67
N GLU A 7 17.56 -22.24 -35.41
CA GLU A 7 16.53 -23.24 -35.10
C GLU A 7 16.90 -23.81 -33.74
N LEU A 8 16.17 -23.39 -32.71
CA LEU A 8 16.38 -23.86 -31.35
C LEU A 8 15.93 -25.32 -31.30
N ASN A 9 16.81 -26.19 -30.81
CA ASN A 9 16.47 -27.59 -30.61
C ASN A 9 15.35 -27.70 -29.54
N ARG A 10 14.45 -28.66 -29.68
CA ARG A 10 13.38 -28.93 -28.72
C ARG A 10 13.90 -29.07 -27.29
N ALA A 11 15.03 -29.76 -27.11
CA ALA A 11 15.70 -29.90 -25.82
C ALA A 11 16.10 -28.55 -25.20
N ASP A 12 16.53 -27.58 -26.02
CA ASP A 12 16.90 -26.24 -25.54
C ASP A 12 15.66 -25.44 -25.12
N LEU A 13 14.55 -25.57 -25.85
CA LEU A 13 13.27 -24.92 -25.50
C LEU A 13 12.72 -25.48 -24.18
N GLU A 14 12.79 -26.79 -23.98
CA GLU A 14 12.38 -27.44 -22.72
C GLU A 14 13.25 -27.01 -21.55
N ALA A 15 14.58 -26.92 -21.74
CA ALA A 15 15.48 -26.42 -20.70
C ALA A 15 15.17 -24.97 -20.31
N ARG A 16 14.87 -24.11 -21.30
CA ARG A 16 14.46 -22.71 -21.07
C ARG A 16 13.12 -22.62 -20.36
N TYR A 17 12.15 -23.46 -20.75
CA TYR A 17 10.87 -23.56 -20.06
C TYR A 17 11.06 -23.92 -18.59
N LEU A 18 11.82 -24.97 -18.27
CA LEU A 18 12.07 -25.40 -16.89
C LEU A 18 12.76 -24.32 -16.07
N LEU A 19 13.76 -23.64 -16.64
CA LEU A 19 14.47 -22.55 -15.98
C LEU A 19 13.53 -21.36 -15.71
N PHE A 20 12.72 -20.97 -16.69
CA PHE A 20 11.75 -19.88 -16.51
C PHE A 20 10.65 -20.26 -15.51
N ASN A 21 10.14 -21.49 -15.58
CA ASN A 21 9.10 -21.95 -14.67
C ASN A 21 9.56 -21.94 -13.21
N GLU A 22 10.78 -22.42 -12.92
CA GLU A 22 11.26 -22.46 -11.55
C GLU A 22 11.65 -21.08 -11.02
N PHE A 23 12.41 -20.29 -11.79
CA PHE A 23 12.97 -19.02 -11.29
C PHE A 23 12.07 -17.81 -11.52
N ALA A 24 11.26 -17.79 -12.57
CA ALA A 24 10.36 -16.67 -12.83
C ALA A 24 8.97 -16.94 -12.26
N LEU A 25 8.36 -18.09 -12.56
CA LEU A 25 6.96 -18.32 -12.17
C LEU A 25 6.82 -18.79 -10.72
N ASN A 26 7.51 -19.87 -10.34
CA ASN A 26 7.39 -20.44 -9.00
C ASN A 26 7.93 -19.52 -7.91
N ASP A 27 9.05 -18.84 -8.17
CA ASP A 27 9.59 -17.87 -7.21
C ASP A 27 8.62 -16.70 -6.99
N GLN A 28 8.06 -16.12 -8.07
CA GLN A 28 7.08 -15.04 -7.95
C GLN A 28 5.79 -15.49 -7.26
N ARG A 29 5.28 -16.69 -7.58
CA ARG A 29 4.13 -17.28 -6.88
C ARG A 29 4.39 -17.41 -5.38
N ARG A 30 5.57 -17.92 -4.99
CA ARG A 30 5.98 -18.03 -3.57
C ARG A 30 6.15 -16.66 -2.94
N PHE A 31 6.65 -15.67 -3.66
CA PHE A 31 6.76 -14.29 -3.19
C PHE A 31 5.39 -13.68 -2.93
N TYR A 32 4.47 -13.69 -3.91
CA TYR A 32 3.12 -13.12 -3.77
C TYR A 32 2.34 -13.80 -2.66
N LYS A 33 2.37 -15.13 -2.55
CA LYS A 33 1.71 -15.84 -1.45
C LYS A 33 2.22 -15.38 -0.08
N ARG A 34 3.54 -15.33 0.11
CA ARG A 34 4.14 -14.83 1.36
C ARG A 34 3.79 -13.37 1.61
N ALA A 35 3.69 -12.55 0.58
CA ALA A 35 3.32 -11.14 0.70
C ALA A 35 1.85 -10.98 1.12
N VAL A 36 0.93 -11.75 0.54
CA VAL A 36 -0.48 -11.80 0.95
C VAL A 36 -0.62 -12.23 2.41
N ASP A 37 0.01 -13.35 2.78
CA ASP A 37 -0.06 -13.89 4.14
C ASP A 37 0.48 -12.87 5.16
N ARG A 38 1.63 -12.25 4.88
CA ARG A 38 2.23 -11.22 5.73
C ARG A 38 1.30 -10.01 5.91
N ASN A 39 0.68 -9.52 4.85
CA ASN A 39 -0.22 -8.37 4.92
C ASN A 39 -1.52 -8.71 5.65
N ARG A 40 -2.07 -9.91 5.46
CA ARG A 40 -3.24 -10.41 6.22
C ARG A 40 -2.93 -10.50 7.71
N ASP A 41 -1.77 -11.07 8.07
CA ASP A 41 -1.33 -11.17 9.45
C ASP A 41 -1.14 -9.78 10.09
N ALA A 42 -0.52 -8.83 9.37
CA ALA A 42 -0.34 -7.47 9.85
C ALA A 42 -1.68 -6.75 10.06
N SER A 43 -2.61 -6.85 9.11
CA SER A 43 -3.96 -6.28 9.23
C SER A 43 -4.73 -6.89 10.42
N ALA A 44 -4.65 -8.20 10.60
CA ALA A 44 -5.26 -8.89 11.73
C ALA A 44 -4.65 -8.46 13.09
N GLN A 45 -3.33 -8.26 13.16
CA GLN A 45 -2.66 -7.77 14.36
C GLN A 45 -3.11 -6.37 14.74
N VAL A 46 -3.20 -5.44 13.79
CA VAL A 46 -3.65 -4.07 14.06
C VAL A 46 -5.11 -4.03 14.50
N ASN A 47 -5.98 -4.83 13.87
CA ASN A 47 -7.37 -4.96 14.30
C ASN A 47 -7.48 -5.54 15.73
N ARG A 48 -6.64 -6.52 16.07
CA ARG A 48 -6.58 -7.07 17.43
C ARG A 48 -6.13 -6.02 18.45
N ILE A 49 -5.09 -5.24 18.14
CA ILE A 49 -4.61 -4.15 19.02
C ILE A 49 -5.71 -3.12 19.23
N ARG A 50 -6.40 -2.70 18.16
CA ARG A 50 -7.52 -1.75 18.24
C ARG A 50 -8.64 -2.28 19.14
N ALA A 51 -9.01 -3.55 18.97
CA ALA A 51 -10.03 -4.19 19.80
C ALA A 51 -9.63 -4.25 21.28
N ILE A 52 -8.37 -4.57 21.57
CA ILE A 52 -7.82 -4.59 22.94
C ILE A 52 -7.84 -3.18 23.54
N LEU A 53 -7.39 -2.17 22.81
CA LEU A 53 -7.40 -0.78 23.28
C LEU A 53 -8.83 -0.28 23.53
N ALA A 54 -9.77 -0.60 22.65
CA ALA A 54 -11.19 -0.27 22.84
C ALA A 54 -11.77 -0.95 24.09
N LEU A 55 -11.45 -2.23 24.32
CA LEU A 55 -11.87 -2.97 25.50
C LEU A 55 -11.27 -2.39 26.79
N ILE A 56 -9.97 -2.08 26.81
CA ILE A 56 -9.30 -1.45 27.95
C ILE A 56 -9.92 -0.08 28.24
N THR A 57 -10.21 0.71 27.20
CA THR A 57 -10.87 2.02 27.36
C THR A 57 -12.26 1.87 27.97
N GLY A 58 -13.07 0.95 27.44
CA GLY A 58 -14.43 0.69 27.93
C GLY A 58 -14.42 0.18 29.37
N LEU A 59 -13.52 -0.75 29.70
CA LEU A 59 -13.35 -1.26 31.05
C LEU A 59 -12.86 -0.17 32.00
N ALA A 60 -11.89 0.64 31.60
CA ALA A 60 -11.37 1.74 32.41
C ALA A 60 -12.46 2.77 32.72
N SER A 61 -13.29 3.09 31.72
CA SER A 61 -14.41 4.01 31.86
C SER A 61 -15.49 3.45 32.81
N ALA A 62 -15.83 2.16 32.66
CA ALA A 62 -16.80 1.50 33.53
C ALA A 62 -16.32 1.41 34.98
N LEU A 63 -15.04 1.07 35.20
CA LEU A 63 -14.43 1.03 36.52
C LEU A 63 -14.35 2.42 37.14
N ALA A 64 -13.99 3.45 36.37
CA ALA A 64 -13.97 4.82 36.86
C ALA A 64 -15.36 5.26 37.34
N ILE A 65 -16.42 4.99 36.57
CA ILE A 65 -17.81 5.26 36.97
C ILE A 65 -18.16 4.48 38.24
N PHE A 66 -17.81 3.19 38.32
CA PHE A 66 -18.07 2.36 39.50
C PHE A 66 -17.39 2.91 40.77
N VAL A 67 -16.14 3.35 40.67
CA VAL A 67 -15.44 3.94 41.82
C VAL A 67 -16.12 5.25 42.25
N VAL A 68 -16.54 6.08 41.29
CA VAL A 68 -17.27 7.33 41.57
C VAL A 68 -18.59 7.06 42.27
N THR A 69 -19.32 6.01 41.90
CA THR A 69 -20.62 5.68 42.53
C THR A 69 -20.47 5.08 43.92
N VAL A 70 -19.44 4.26 44.17
CA VAL A 70 -19.22 3.61 45.47
C VAL A 70 -18.55 4.55 46.47
N GLN A 71 -17.69 5.49 46.02
CA GLN A 71 -16.92 6.40 46.87
C GLN A 71 -17.00 7.86 46.36
N PRO A 72 -18.18 8.50 46.43
CA PRO A 72 -18.38 9.85 45.87
C PRO A 72 -17.50 10.92 46.53
N ALA A 73 -17.16 10.75 47.81
CA ALA A 73 -16.32 11.69 48.54
C ALA A 73 -14.86 11.76 48.03
N CYS A 74 -14.33 10.66 47.50
CA CYS A 74 -12.96 10.62 46.95
C CYS A 74 -12.90 11.00 45.45
N ALA A 75 -14.03 11.00 44.75
CA ALA A 75 -14.08 11.26 43.32
C ALA A 75 -13.89 12.74 42.95
N THR A 76 -14.46 13.65 43.74
CA THR A 76 -14.39 15.11 43.51
C THR A 76 -12.96 15.65 43.61
N SER A 77 -12.15 15.15 44.56
CA SER A 77 -10.75 15.54 44.70
C SER A 77 -9.86 14.98 43.58
N ALA A 78 -10.10 13.75 43.13
CA ALA A 78 -9.35 13.13 42.03
C ALA A 78 -9.59 13.83 40.68
N PHE A 79 -10.85 14.20 40.38
CA PHE A 79 -11.18 14.92 39.15
C PHE A 79 -10.56 16.32 39.12
N GLY A 80 -10.58 17.04 40.24
CA GLY A 80 -9.94 18.35 40.35
C GLY A 80 -8.43 18.29 40.08
N ALA A 81 -7.74 17.29 40.64
CA ALA A 81 -6.30 17.09 40.43
C ALA A 81 -5.96 16.70 38.98
N ALA A 82 -6.74 15.80 38.37
CA ALA A 82 -6.51 15.38 36.98
C ALA A 82 -6.75 16.53 35.99
N PHE A 83 -7.81 17.33 36.21
CA PHE A 83 -8.09 18.51 35.39
C PHE A 83 -6.97 19.55 35.52
N ALA A 84 -6.53 19.85 36.74
CA ALA A 84 -5.42 20.76 37.01
C ALA A 84 -4.13 20.32 36.28
N ALA A 85 -3.79 19.02 36.35
CA ALA A 85 -2.63 18.47 35.65
C ALA A 85 -2.73 18.61 34.11
N SER A 86 -3.91 18.34 33.53
CA SER A 86 -4.11 18.49 32.07
C SER A 86 -4.04 19.94 31.60
N SER A 87 -4.50 20.88 32.42
CA SER A 87 -4.48 22.31 32.10
C SER A 87 -3.10 22.95 32.23
N ALA A 88 -2.20 22.39 33.05
CA ALA A 88 -0.85 22.90 33.24
C ALA A 88 0.04 22.70 31.99
N GLU A 89 -0.24 21.69 31.18
CA GLU A 89 0.57 21.36 30.00
C GLU A 89 0.08 22.07 28.72
N GLN A 90 -1.11 22.65 28.76
CA GLN A 90 -1.74 23.30 27.61
C GLN A 90 -1.77 24.84 27.69
N ALA A 91 -0.94 25.46 28.54
CA ALA A 91 -0.84 26.91 28.60
C ALA A 91 -0.05 27.45 27.38
N PRO A 92 -0.71 28.07 26.37
CA PRO A 92 -0.01 28.98 25.48
C PRO A 92 0.55 30.12 26.33
N THR A 93 1.79 30.52 26.05
CA THR A 93 2.49 31.67 26.65
C THR A 93 1.79 32.99 26.29
N ALA A 94 0.60 33.23 26.84
CA ALA A 94 -0.15 34.46 26.70
C ALA A 94 -0.58 34.93 28.10
N SER A 95 0.24 35.81 28.67
CA SER A 95 0.03 36.48 29.94
C SER A 95 -1.22 37.37 29.87
N ALA A 96 -2.35 36.93 30.40
CA ALA A 96 -3.51 37.77 30.64
C ALA A 96 -3.65 38.04 32.15
N PRO A 97 -3.69 39.31 32.59
CA PRO A 97 -3.86 39.67 34.00
C PRO A 97 -5.35 39.76 34.35
N GLY A 98 -5.77 39.03 35.38
CA GLY A 98 -7.05 39.26 36.07
C GLY A 98 -7.97 38.04 36.11
N ALA A 99 -7.83 37.21 37.12
CA ALA A 99 -8.85 36.24 37.52
C ALA A 99 -8.83 36.09 39.05
N ASP A 100 -9.42 37.06 39.74
CA ASP A 100 -9.74 37.00 41.16
C ASP A 100 -10.92 36.03 41.34
N GLY A 101 -10.59 34.75 41.47
CA GLY A 101 -11.58 33.67 41.62
C GLY A 101 -10.92 32.37 42.06
N ALA A 102 -9.91 32.45 42.93
CA ALA A 102 -9.32 31.28 43.55
C ALA A 102 -10.35 30.65 44.49
N VAL A 103 -11.04 29.62 43.98
CA VAL A 103 -11.83 28.72 44.81
C VAL A 103 -10.83 28.05 45.76
N ASP A 104 -10.95 28.38 47.05
CA ASP A 104 -10.08 27.84 48.09
C ASP A 104 -10.42 26.36 48.30
N VAL A 105 -9.66 25.49 47.63
CA VAL A 105 -9.74 24.03 47.80
C VAL A 105 -8.83 23.64 48.97
N THR A 106 -9.15 24.12 50.17
CA THR A 106 -8.55 23.62 51.42
C THR A 106 -9.29 22.36 51.84
N ALA A 107 -9.08 21.28 51.08
CA ALA A 107 -9.54 19.95 51.45
C ALA A 107 -8.69 19.42 52.62
N ASP A 108 -9.35 19.03 53.71
CA ASP A 108 -8.73 18.51 54.92
C ASP A 108 -7.71 17.40 54.62
N ALA A 109 -6.48 17.59 55.09
CA ALA A 109 -5.34 16.68 54.84
C ALA A 109 -5.58 15.23 55.35
N GLU A 110 -6.47 15.04 56.34
CA GLU A 110 -6.85 13.70 56.83
C GLU A 110 -7.77 12.94 55.87
N SER A 111 -8.62 13.65 55.11
CA SER A 111 -9.48 13.05 54.07
C SER A 111 -8.64 12.51 52.89
N LEU A 112 -7.54 13.21 52.58
CA LEU A 112 -6.60 12.83 51.52
C LEU A 112 -5.81 11.54 51.84
N ALA A 113 -5.56 11.24 53.12
CA ALA A 113 -4.78 10.05 53.51
C ALA A 113 -5.54 8.73 53.28
N SER A 114 -6.87 8.71 53.50
CA SER A 114 -7.72 7.53 53.26
C SER A 114 -8.08 7.37 51.77
N CYS A 115 -8.30 8.49 51.06
CA CYS A 115 -8.59 8.46 49.63
C CYS A 115 -7.36 8.18 48.76
N GLY A 116 -6.13 8.32 49.27
CA GLY A 116 -4.90 8.32 48.46
C GLY A 116 -4.73 7.11 47.53
N SER A 117 -5.07 5.90 47.97
CA SER A 117 -4.99 4.70 47.12
C SER A 117 -6.03 4.69 45.99
N TRP A 118 -7.27 5.11 46.27
CA TRP A 118 -8.33 5.23 45.28
C TRP A 118 -8.11 6.39 44.31
N THR A 119 -7.56 7.50 44.78
CA THR A 119 -7.17 8.64 43.93
C THR A 119 -6.13 8.21 42.91
N GLY A 120 -5.11 7.43 43.31
CA GLY A 120 -4.11 6.89 42.38
C GLY A 120 -4.72 6.00 41.30
N VAL A 121 -5.63 5.08 41.68
CA VAL A 121 -6.33 4.21 40.72
C VAL A 121 -7.20 5.03 39.76
N LEU A 122 -7.96 6.02 40.26
CA LEU A 122 -8.78 6.90 39.42
C LEU A 122 -7.95 7.69 38.42
N VAL A 123 -6.80 8.25 38.83
CA VAL A 123 -5.90 8.98 37.92
C VAL A 123 -5.39 8.06 36.80
N VAL A 124 -4.95 6.84 37.12
CA VAL A 124 -4.50 5.86 36.10
C VAL A 124 -5.62 5.48 35.14
N LEU A 125 -6.84 5.23 35.66
CA LEU A 125 -8.00 4.91 34.83
C LEU A 125 -8.38 6.06 33.89
N LEU A 126 -8.29 7.30 34.37
CA LEU A 126 -8.58 8.52 33.60
C LEU A 126 -7.51 8.77 32.53
N ILE A 127 -6.23 8.62 32.86
CA ILE A 127 -5.16 8.70 31.86
C ILE A 127 -5.35 7.63 30.78
N THR A 128 -5.64 6.40 31.18
CA THR A 128 -5.85 5.29 30.24
C THR A 128 -7.05 5.54 29.33
N SER A 129 -8.13 6.11 29.85
CA SER A 129 -9.33 6.41 29.06
C SER A 129 -9.12 7.51 28.01
N VAL A 130 -8.13 8.38 28.19
CA VAL A 130 -7.75 9.42 27.21
C VAL A 130 -6.68 8.92 26.23
N VAL A 131 -5.65 8.25 26.74
CA VAL A 131 -4.49 7.80 25.93
C VAL A 131 -4.86 6.63 25.01
N ALA A 132 -5.65 5.66 25.49
CA ALA A 132 -5.96 4.48 24.70
C ALA A 132 -6.78 4.79 23.43
N PRO A 133 -7.79 5.68 23.42
CA PRO A 133 -8.43 6.13 22.19
C PRO A 133 -7.49 6.86 21.24
N ALA A 134 -6.59 7.71 21.76
CA ALA A 134 -5.64 8.44 20.93
C ALA A 134 -4.67 7.48 20.21
N LEU A 135 -4.13 6.49 20.94
CA LEU A 135 -3.31 5.42 20.36
C LEU A 135 -4.13 4.59 19.36
N GLY A 136 -5.38 4.25 19.67
CA GLY A 136 -6.28 3.55 18.76
C GLY A 136 -6.50 4.31 17.45
N GLY A 137 -6.62 5.63 17.51
CA GLY A 137 -6.67 6.52 16.35
C GLY A 137 -5.38 6.50 15.52
N ALA A 138 -4.21 6.57 16.16
CA ALA A 138 -2.92 6.49 15.47
C ALA A 138 -2.71 5.13 14.76
N PHE A 139 -3.16 4.03 15.36
CA PHE A 139 -3.15 2.72 14.67
C PHE A 139 -4.14 2.67 13.51
N SER A 140 -5.24 3.43 13.54
CA SER A 140 -6.12 3.58 12.40
C SER A 140 -5.48 4.34 11.25
N THR A 141 -4.80 5.44 11.54
CA THR A 141 -4.10 6.19 10.48
C THR A 141 -2.95 5.40 9.90
N LEU A 142 -2.23 4.59 10.70
CA LEU A 142 -1.25 3.64 10.19
C LEU A 142 -1.88 2.60 9.26
N ALA A 143 -3.03 2.03 9.62
CA ALA A 143 -3.74 1.09 8.76
C ALA A 143 -4.12 1.71 7.41
N ASP A 144 -4.62 2.94 7.44
CA ASP A 144 -4.99 3.68 6.23
C ASP A 144 -3.76 4.06 5.38
N LEU A 145 -2.63 4.36 6.02
CA LEU A 145 -1.38 4.70 5.34
C LEU A 145 -0.74 3.49 4.65
N TYR A 146 -0.76 2.33 5.30
CA TYR A 146 -0.18 1.11 4.75
C TYR A 146 -1.10 0.39 3.76
N GLN A 147 -2.41 0.69 3.74
CA GLN A 147 -3.39 0.15 2.79
C GLN A 147 -3.30 -1.38 2.62
N TRP A 148 -3.17 -2.15 3.72
CA TRP A 148 -2.92 -3.59 3.65
C TRP A 148 -3.94 -4.33 2.78
N ASP A 149 -5.22 -3.97 2.86
CA ASP A 149 -6.30 -4.58 2.07
C ASP A 149 -6.07 -4.40 0.56
N ARG A 150 -5.57 -3.23 0.16
CA ARG A 150 -5.21 -2.97 -1.24
C ARG A 150 -4.03 -3.84 -1.66
N LEU A 151 -2.98 -3.91 -0.84
CA LEU A 151 -1.80 -4.72 -1.15
C LEU A 151 -2.17 -6.20 -1.29
N ILE A 152 -3.04 -6.70 -0.41
CA ILE A 152 -3.60 -8.06 -0.49
C ILE A 152 -4.30 -8.27 -1.83
N ASN A 153 -5.23 -7.39 -2.22
CA ASN A 153 -5.96 -7.51 -3.48
C ASN A 153 -5.05 -7.47 -4.72
N VAL A 154 -4.03 -6.61 -4.71
CA VAL A 154 -3.05 -6.48 -5.79
C VAL A 154 -2.27 -7.80 -5.95
N TYR A 155 -1.71 -8.33 -4.85
CA TYR A 155 -0.96 -9.59 -4.90
C TYR A 155 -1.83 -10.81 -5.20
N GLU A 156 -3.09 -10.84 -4.75
CA GLU A 156 -4.03 -11.91 -5.08
C GLU A 156 -4.37 -11.90 -6.57
N SER A 157 -4.68 -10.73 -7.13
CA SER A 157 -4.89 -10.56 -8.57
C SER A 157 -3.66 -10.97 -9.37
N ALA A 158 -2.45 -10.62 -8.92
CA ALA A 158 -1.21 -11.05 -9.55
C ALA A 158 -1.05 -12.58 -9.53
N LEU A 159 -1.40 -13.22 -8.42
CA LEU A 159 -1.34 -14.67 -8.26
C LEU A 159 -2.33 -15.38 -9.18
N GLU A 160 -3.58 -14.91 -9.25
CA GLU A 160 -4.60 -15.40 -10.18
C GLU A 160 -4.15 -15.23 -11.64
N ASN A 161 -3.59 -14.08 -12.01
CA ASN A 161 -3.10 -13.84 -13.37
C ASN A 161 -1.90 -14.72 -13.72
N ILE A 162 -1.02 -15.02 -12.77
CA ILE A 162 0.06 -16.02 -12.96
C ILE A 162 -0.53 -17.41 -13.18
N GLU A 163 -1.58 -17.81 -12.46
CA GLU A 163 -2.25 -19.10 -12.69
C GLU A 163 -2.89 -19.18 -14.08
N VAL A 164 -3.47 -18.08 -14.57
CA VAL A 164 -3.99 -17.99 -15.95
C VAL A 164 -2.87 -18.07 -16.99
N ALA A 165 -1.71 -17.47 -16.72
CA ALA A 165 -0.53 -17.59 -17.58
C ALA A 165 0.01 -19.02 -17.59
N ASP A 166 0.08 -19.66 -16.41
CA ASP A 166 0.52 -21.06 -16.23
C ASP A 166 -0.38 -22.06 -16.95
N ALA A 167 -1.69 -21.79 -17.02
CA ALA A 167 -2.62 -22.59 -17.81
C ALA A 167 -2.32 -22.60 -19.32
N LYS A 168 -1.50 -21.67 -19.82
CA LYS A 168 -1.01 -21.61 -21.20
C LYS A 168 0.39 -22.21 -21.36
N SER A 169 0.93 -22.85 -20.33
CA SER A 169 2.25 -23.48 -20.38
C SER A 169 2.30 -24.57 -21.46
N PRO A 170 3.44 -24.71 -22.15
CA PRO A 170 3.60 -25.71 -23.19
C PRO A 170 3.62 -27.13 -22.60
N ILE A 171 2.93 -28.09 -23.24
CA ILE A 171 2.98 -29.52 -22.89
C ILE A 171 3.95 -30.28 -23.80
N LYS A 172 4.56 -31.35 -23.29
CA LYS A 172 5.62 -32.08 -23.99
C LYS A 172 5.15 -32.73 -25.29
N GLU A 173 3.85 -33.01 -25.41
CA GLU A 173 3.26 -33.64 -26.58
C GLU A 173 2.90 -32.64 -27.70
N MET A 174 3.07 -31.32 -27.50
CA MET A 174 2.85 -30.34 -28.57
C MET A 174 3.93 -30.45 -29.65
N GLU A 175 3.50 -30.31 -30.91
CA GLU A 175 4.36 -30.09 -32.08
C GLU A 175 5.27 -28.87 -31.86
N ASP A 176 6.48 -28.92 -32.42
CA ASP A 176 7.57 -27.98 -32.09
C ASP A 176 7.21 -26.52 -32.36
N ASP A 177 6.54 -26.23 -33.48
CA ASP A 177 6.08 -24.88 -33.82
C ASP A 177 5.08 -24.33 -32.78
N TYR A 178 4.14 -25.17 -32.34
CA TYR A 178 3.16 -24.82 -31.31
C TYR A 178 3.80 -24.70 -29.93
N TYR A 179 4.79 -25.55 -29.61
CA TYR A 179 5.54 -25.49 -28.37
C TYR A 179 6.30 -24.17 -28.25
N GLN A 180 6.97 -23.74 -29.33
CA GLN A 180 7.68 -22.47 -29.35
C GLN A 180 6.72 -21.28 -29.16
N ALA A 181 5.59 -21.27 -29.88
CA ALA A 181 4.60 -20.21 -29.78
C ALA A 181 3.95 -20.14 -28.38
N SER A 182 3.62 -21.29 -27.80
CA SER A 182 3.06 -21.37 -26.44
C SER A 182 4.07 -20.99 -25.37
N LEU A 183 5.34 -21.40 -25.49
CA LEU A 183 6.42 -20.96 -24.60
C LEU A 183 6.59 -19.44 -24.63
N GLN A 184 6.55 -18.84 -25.83
CA GLN A 184 6.62 -17.38 -25.98
C GLN A 184 5.40 -16.69 -25.35
N ALA A 185 4.19 -17.21 -25.59
CA ALA A 185 2.96 -16.68 -25.00
C ALA A 185 2.96 -16.78 -23.47
N PHE A 186 3.42 -17.91 -22.92
CA PHE A 186 3.60 -18.14 -21.49
C PHE A 186 4.59 -17.16 -20.87
N ALA A 187 5.77 -17.00 -21.48
CA ALA A 187 6.79 -16.08 -20.99
C ALA A 187 6.33 -14.62 -21.04
N LEU A 188 5.74 -14.19 -22.17
CA LEU A 188 5.19 -12.84 -22.31
C LEU A 188 4.00 -12.58 -21.37
N GLY A 189 3.12 -13.56 -21.18
CA GLY A 189 2.02 -13.48 -20.23
C GLY A 189 2.53 -13.26 -18.82
N THR A 190 3.47 -14.09 -18.36
CA THR A 190 4.06 -13.98 -17.03
C THR A 190 4.79 -12.63 -16.83
N LEU A 191 5.57 -12.19 -17.82
CA LEU A 191 6.26 -10.89 -17.77
C LEU A 191 5.31 -9.69 -17.80
N SER A 192 4.17 -9.80 -18.53
CA SER A 192 3.15 -8.75 -18.51
C SER A 192 2.57 -8.58 -17.12
N VAL A 193 2.25 -9.68 -16.42
CA VAL A 193 1.76 -9.61 -15.04
C VAL A 193 2.76 -8.88 -14.14
N MET A 194 4.05 -9.24 -14.20
CA MET A 194 5.08 -8.54 -13.40
C MET A 194 5.19 -7.05 -13.73
N ARG A 195 5.08 -6.68 -15.01
CA ARG A 195 5.13 -5.29 -15.45
C ARG A 195 3.90 -4.51 -14.98
N ASP A 196 2.72 -5.09 -15.14
CA ASP A 196 1.45 -4.44 -14.82
C ASP A 196 1.32 -4.28 -13.29
N GLU A 197 1.80 -5.25 -12.52
CA GLU A 197 2.02 -5.13 -11.08
C GLU A 197 2.95 -3.97 -10.75
N THR A 198 4.17 -3.95 -11.29
CA THR A 198 5.15 -2.87 -11.04
C THR A 198 4.58 -1.49 -11.37
N ALA A 199 3.75 -1.39 -12.42
CA ALA A 199 3.04 -0.16 -12.77
C ALA A 199 1.97 0.23 -11.72
N GLN A 200 1.25 -0.72 -11.12
CA GLN A 200 0.31 -0.48 -10.03
C GLN A 200 1.01 0.02 -8.75
N TRP A 201 2.20 -0.50 -8.43
CA TRP A 201 3.05 0.01 -7.34
C TRP A 201 3.45 1.47 -7.57
N GLY A 202 3.75 1.85 -8.81
CA GLY A 202 4.09 3.23 -9.17
C GLY A 202 2.90 4.20 -9.17
N GLN A 203 1.67 3.70 -9.28
CA GLN A 203 0.44 4.50 -9.28
C GLN A 203 -0.21 4.59 -7.89
N ILE A 204 0.53 4.36 -6.81
CA ILE A 204 0.03 4.36 -5.43
C ILE A 204 -0.67 5.68 -5.00
N ILE A 205 -0.64 6.76 -5.80
CA ILE A 205 -1.31 8.04 -5.50
C ILE A 205 -2.25 8.49 -6.64
N LYS A 206 -3.22 7.66 -7.03
CA LYS A 206 -4.42 8.19 -7.70
C LYS A 206 -5.65 7.84 -6.89
N THR A 207 -6.29 8.88 -6.34
CA THR A 207 -7.57 8.72 -5.63
C THR A 207 -8.64 8.20 -6.59
N PRO A 208 -9.71 7.54 -6.11
CA PRO A 208 -10.82 7.06 -6.95
C PRO A 208 -11.34 8.16 -7.90
N ASP A 209 -11.45 9.39 -7.41
CA ASP A 209 -11.87 10.55 -8.22
C ASP A 209 -10.93 10.84 -9.40
N GLN A 210 -9.62 10.60 -9.24
CA GLN A 210 -8.64 10.77 -10.33
C GLN A 210 -8.73 9.64 -11.35
N LEU A 211 -9.16 8.45 -10.93
CA LEU A 211 -9.45 7.32 -11.81
C LEU A 211 -10.71 7.61 -12.62
N ASP A 212 -11.78 8.07 -11.99
CA ASP A 212 -13.02 8.46 -12.68
C ASP A 212 -12.79 9.63 -13.64
N ALA A 213 -12.02 10.65 -13.22
CA ALA A 213 -11.64 11.74 -14.09
C ALA A 213 -10.80 11.27 -15.29
N PHE A 214 -9.88 10.32 -15.07
CA PHE A 214 -9.09 9.73 -16.14
C PHE A 214 -9.96 8.90 -17.10
N ILE A 215 -10.86 8.08 -16.56
CA ILE A 215 -11.80 7.25 -17.33
C ILE A 215 -12.73 8.13 -18.17
N ALA A 216 -13.31 9.17 -17.57
CA ALA A 216 -14.14 10.14 -18.27
C ALA A 216 -13.34 10.87 -19.38
N ALA A 217 -12.10 11.26 -19.10
CA ALA A 217 -11.22 11.88 -20.09
C ALA A 217 -10.79 10.90 -21.20
N SER A 218 -10.58 9.61 -20.90
CA SER A 218 -10.26 8.61 -21.92
C SER A 218 -11.48 8.25 -22.76
N MET A 219 -12.66 8.12 -22.15
CA MET A 219 -13.92 7.91 -22.87
C MET A 219 -14.25 9.11 -23.76
N GLY A 220 -14.06 10.34 -23.27
CA GLY A 220 -14.25 11.55 -24.06
C GLY A 220 -13.30 11.64 -25.26
N ARG A 221 -12.04 11.22 -25.09
CA ARG A 221 -11.08 11.12 -26.20
C ARG A 221 -11.45 10.03 -27.21
N ALA A 222 -11.84 8.86 -26.73
CA ALA A 222 -12.26 7.75 -27.59
C ALA A 222 -13.55 8.09 -28.37
N GLN A 223 -14.51 8.74 -27.74
CA GLN A 223 -15.76 9.16 -28.38
C GLN A 223 -15.51 10.28 -29.40
N SER A 224 -14.65 11.25 -29.08
CA SER A 224 -14.21 12.28 -30.03
C SER A 224 -13.48 11.66 -31.23
N ALA A 225 -12.61 10.67 -31.00
CA ALA A 225 -11.92 9.95 -32.06
C ALA A 225 -12.89 9.12 -32.92
N ALA A 226 -13.88 8.46 -32.30
CA ALA A 226 -14.90 7.70 -33.00
C ALA A 226 -15.81 8.59 -33.86
N GLN A 227 -16.14 9.80 -33.40
CA GLN A 227 -16.89 10.79 -34.19
C GLN A 227 -16.06 11.42 -35.30
N ALA A 228 -14.73 11.52 -35.12
CA ALA A 228 -13.81 12.02 -36.14
C ALA A 228 -13.55 11.00 -37.26
N LEU A 229 -13.87 9.72 -37.05
CA LEU A 229 -13.74 8.70 -38.10
C LEU A 229 -14.87 8.88 -39.13
N PRO A 230 -14.53 9.00 -40.43
CA PRO A 230 -15.53 9.04 -41.48
C PRO A 230 -16.36 7.75 -41.46
N THR A 231 -17.68 7.89 -41.59
CA THR A 231 -18.60 6.75 -41.66
C THR A 231 -18.27 5.85 -42.86
N LEU A 232 -18.63 4.57 -42.77
CA LEU A 232 -18.32 3.60 -43.82
C LEU A 232 -18.89 4.01 -45.20
N ASP A 233 -20.02 4.72 -45.23
CA ASP A 233 -20.62 5.25 -46.46
C ASP A 233 -19.90 6.48 -47.01
N THR A 234 -19.34 7.33 -46.14
CA THR A 234 -18.44 8.39 -46.64
C THR A 234 -17.20 7.74 -47.24
N LEU A 235 -16.56 6.77 -46.57
CA LEU A 235 -15.40 6.03 -47.09
C LEU A 235 -15.64 5.36 -48.46
N LYS A 236 -16.84 4.85 -48.74
CA LYS A 236 -17.16 4.27 -50.06
C LYS A 236 -17.25 5.30 -51.19
N SER A 237 -17.52 6.57 -50.85
CA SER A 237 -17.58 7.66 -51.84
C SER A 237 -16.23 8.31 -52.11
N TYR A 238 -15.19 7.97 -51.33
CA TYR A 238 -13.84 8.46 -51.56
C TYR A 238 -13.25 7.86 -52.84
N THR A 239 -12.74 8.74 -53.69
CA THR A 239 -11.95 8.35 -54.86
C THR A 239 -10.58 7.80 -54.43
N ALA A 240 -9.95 7.02 -55.31
CA ALA A 240 -8.63 6.44 -55.02
C ALA A 240 -7.56 7.50 -54.65
N ASP A 241 -7.65 8.69 -55.26
CA ASP A 241 -6.75 9.80 -54.97
C ASP A 241 -6.98 10.41 -53.58
N GLU A 242 -8.23 10.47 -53.11
CA GLU A 242 -8.54 10.96 -51.78
C GLU A 242 -8.14 9.96 -50.68
N MET A 243 -8.26 8.65 -50.94
CA MET A 243 -7.71 7.61 -50.06
C MET A 243 -6.18 7.70 -49.94
N ARG A 244 -5.50 8.06 -51.03
CA ARG A 244 -4.03 8.28 -51.02
C ARG A 244 -3.64 9.47 -50.15
N ARG A 245 -4.37 10.58 -50.26
CA ARG A 245 -4.16 11.77 -49.42
C ARG A 245 -4.48 11.50 -47.94
N LEU A 246 -5.51 10.71 -47.66
CA LEU A 246 -5.83 10.28 -46.29
C LEU A 246 -4.69 9.45 -45.68
N ARG A 247 -4.08 8.56 -46.46
CA ARG A 247 -2.93 7.77 -46.01
C ARG A 247 -1.70 8.64 -45.74
N GLU A 248 -1.39 9.59 -46.61
CA GLU A 248 -0.31 10.58 -46.36
C GLU A 248 -0.56 11.38 -45.08
N ARG A 249 -1.80 11.81 -44.82
CA ARG A 249 -2.15 12.51 -43.57
C ARG A 249 -2.06 11.61 -42.35
N LEU A 250 -2.34 10.31 -42.48
CA LEU A 250 -2.21 9.35 -41.39
C LEU A 250 -0.73 9.14 -41.04
N ASP A 251 0.11 8.97 -42.06
CA ASP A 251 1.56 8.82 -41.90
C ASP A 251 2.18 10.09 -41.30
N GLU A 252 1.72 11.28 -41.72
CA GLU A 252 2.14 12.57 -41.14
C GLU A 252 1.69 12.72 -39.68
N ALA A 253 0.47 12.31 -39.35
CA ALA A 253 -0.03 12.33 -37.98
C ALA A 253 0.71 11.35 -37.07
N GLU A 254 1.06 10.17 -37.57
CA GLU A 254 1.88 9.18 -36.85
C GLU A 254 3.30 9.72 -36.61
N ALA A 255 3.90 10.36 -37.62
CA ALA A 255 5.19 11.05 -37.47
C ALA A 255 5.15 12.19 -36.44
N LEU A 256 4.07 12.98 -36.40
CA LEU A 256 3.88 14.02 -35.39
C LEU A 256 3.66 13.45 -33.98
N ALA A 257 2.93 12.34 -33.87
CA ALA A 257 2.74 11.65 -32.59
C ALA A 257 4.05 11.09 -32.04
N ASP A 258 4.90 10.53 -32.91
CA ASP A 258 6.24 10.09 -32.54
C ASP A 258 7.18 11.26 -32.20
N ALA A 259 7.05 12.40 -32.89
CA ALA A 259 7.80 13.61 -32.53
C ALA A 259 7.36 14.21 -31.18
N GLN A 260 6.10 14.03 -30.79
CA GLN A 260 5.57 14.45 -29.49
C GLN A 260 5.75 13.40 -28.37
N ARG A 261 6.22 12.19 -28.68
CA ARG A 261 6.66 11.26 -27.64
C ARG A 261 7.82 11.91 -26.90
N VAL A 262 7.54 12.34 -25.68
CA VAL A 262 8.55 12.80 -24.74
C VAL A 262 9.61 11.69 -24.67
N PRO A 263 10.88 11.96 -25.04
CA PRO A 263 11.91 10.96 -24.93
C PRO A 263 11.93 10.45 -23.48
N PRO A 264 12.14 9.15 -23.24
CA PRO A 264 12.19 8.63 -21.89
C PRO A 264 13.18 9.48 -21.08
N PRO A 265 12.83 9.86 -19.84
CA PRO A 265 13.71 10.69 -19.03
C PRO A 265 15.11 10.05 -19.00
N PRO A 266 16.19 10.85 -19.07
CA PRO A 266 17.53 10.31 -19.03
C PRO A 266 17.66 9.42 -17.78
N PRO A 267 18.39 8.29 -17.88
CA PRO A 267 18.60 7.42 -16.73
C PRO A 267 19.13 8.27 -15.56
N PRO A 268 18.64 8.05 -14.33
CA PRO A 268 19.10 8.81 -13.18
C PRO A 268 20.63 8.73 -13.12
N PRO A 269 21.32 9.84 -12.75
CA PRO A 269 22.77 9.82 -12.60
C PRO A 269 23.11 8.68 -11.66
N LYS A 270 24.04 7.80 -12.09
CA LYS A 270 24.54 6.70 -11.26
C LYS A 270 24.88 7.29 -9.90
N SER A 271 24.16 6.83 -8.87
CA SER A 271 24.43 7.24 -7.51
C SER A 271 25.93 7.06 -7.27
N PRO A 272 26.62 8.07 -6.70
CA PRO A 272 28.01 7.88 -6.30
C PRO A 272 28.07 6.59 -5.48
N PRO A 273 29.10 5.75 -5.67
CA PRO A 273 29.24 4.50 -4.92
C PRO A 273 29.02 4.83 -3.45
N ALA A 274 27.99 4.22 -2.86
CA ALA A 274 27.68 4.40 -1.45
C ALA A 274 28.98 4.19 -0.69
N GLY A 275 29.47 5.25 -0.04
CA GLY A 275 30.69 5.20 0.73
C GLY A 275 30.62 3.98 1.62
N GLY A 276 31.60 3.08 1.47
CA GLY A 276 31.63 1.79 2.13
C GLY A 276 31.35 1.98 3.61
N THR A 277 30.15 1.57 4.03
CA THR A 277 29.90 1.21 5.41
C THR A 277 30.76 -0.02 5.63
N SER A 278 31.87 0.17 6.33
CA SER A 278 32.64 -0.90 6.93
C SER A 278 31.69 -1.95 7.51
N ASP A 279 31.73 -3.15 6.94
CA ASP A 279 31.04 -4.32 7.49
C ASP A 279 31.36 -4.41 8.98
N PRO A 280 30.35 -4.52 9.87
CA PRO A 280 30.60 -4.88 11.25
C PRO A 280 31.25 -6.26 11.22
N ALA A 281 32.48 -6.33 11.74
CA ALA A 281 33.26 -7.55 11.84
C ALA A 281 32.40 -8.69 12.40
N ASP A 282 32.34 -9.80 11.65
CA ASP A 282 31.76 -11.05 12.12
C ASP A 282 32.36 -11.40 13.49
N PRO A 283 31.53 -11.69 14.52
CA PRO A 283 32.04 -12.19 15.77
C PRO A 283 32.71 -13.55 15.52
N GLU A 284 33.99 -13.63 15.88
CA GLU A 284 34.78 -14.86 15.93
C GLU A 284 33.97 -15.99 16.57
N PRO A 285 33.95 -17.20 15.98
CA PRO A 285 33.38 -18.36 16.64
C PRO A 285 34.24 -18.69 17.85
N ASP A 286 33.65 -18.47 19.02
CA ASP A 286 34.23 -18.77 20.33
C ASP A 286 34.61 -20.26 20.38
N ALA A 287 35.91 -20.54 20.30
CA ALA A 287 36.49 -21.86 20.49
C ALA A 287 36.49 -22.19 21.99
N GLY A 288 35.30 -22.42 22.53
CA GLY A 288 35.11 -22.93 23.88
C GLY A 288 35.42 -24.43 23.93
N GLY A 289 36.68 -24.75 24.23
CA GLY A 289 37.07 -26.04 24.79
C GLY A 289 36.61 -26.17 26.25
N GLY A 290 36.09 -27.36 26.59
CA GLY A 290 35.69 -27.76 27.93
C GLY A 290 34.97 -29.10 27.90
#